data_AF-A0A0E3WGM1-F1
#
_entry.id   AF-A0A0E3WGM1-F1
#
_cell.length_a   1.000
_cell.length_b   1.000
_cell.length_c   1.000
_cell.angle_alpha   90.00
_cell.angle_beta   90.00
_cell.angle_gamma   90.00
#
_symmetry.space_group_name_H-M   'P 1'
#
loop_
_entity.id
_entity.type
_entity.pdbx_description
1 polymer ?
#
loop_
_entity_poly.entity_id
_entity_poly.type
_entity_poly.pdbx_seq_one_letter_code
_entity_poly.pdbx_strand_id
1 'polypeptide(L)'
;MTNSLKTITGILILAGMLGLTGCSSGSNNEATASPAALQPGASSSGSNDAATASPAAASATEAPTAPQPGASSSSAPSAAPAEASATASPSAPGGGASSAAAPQDSSKLLEELLQLAREGKVPGVEYAAHTGLIDDVEAAWGEPDTKETAGKGIYATYSKQHVVIGFNKGSRIFDVRSSAADLQKLTLKEIEAVLGEPEKTAVNGGDKIYMYQAGKQYELKFIIPEASGTVDHISVFSEQDSINNMAG
;
A
#
# COMPACT_ATOMS: atom_id res chain seq x y z
N MET A 1 37.87 18.76 -6.46
CA MET A 1 37.75 18.04 -7.74
C MET A 1 38.94 17.12 -7.90
N THR A 2 38.78 15.84 -7.56
CA THR A 2 39.73 14.78 -7.91
C THR A 2 38.93 13.51 -8.10
N ASN A 3 38.60 13.21 -9.36
CA ASN A 3 38.02 11.95 -9.79
C ASN A 3 39.09 10.85 -9.68
N SER A 4 38.74 9.70 -9.09
CA SER A 4 39.48 8.46 -9.30
C SER A 4 38.63 7.48 -10.10
N LEU A 5 39.13 7.25 -11.30
CA LEU A 5 38.75 6.28 -12.31
C LEU A 5 39.55 4.98 -12.08
N LYS A 6 38.89 3.81 -12.13
CA LYS A 6 39.46 2.44 -12.33
C LYS A 6 38.32 1.43 -12.07
N THR A 7 38.03 0.38 -12.83
CA THR A 7 38.51 -0.18 -14.10
C THR A 7 37.42 -1.14 -14.57
N ILE A 8 37.22 -1.24 -15.88
CA ILE A 8 36.38 -2.23 -16.55
C ILE A 8 37.05 -3.62 -16.42
N THR A 9 36.31 -4.66 -16.09
CA THR A 9 36.67 -6.05 -16.41
C THR A 9 35.42 -6.78 -16.87
N GLY A 10 35.49 -7.27 -18.10
CA GLY A 10 34.39 -7.90 -18.81
C GLY A 10 34.38 -9.42 -18.72
N ILE A 11 33.23 -9.94 -19.15
CA ILE A 11 32.97 -11.17 -19.92
C ILE A 11 33.32 -12.50 -19.25
N LEU A 12 32.27 -13.27 -18.97
CA LEU A 12 32.22 -14.67 -19.39
C LEU A 12 30.76 -15.14 -19.59
N ILE A 13 30.50 -15.51 -20.84
CA ILE A 13 29.28 -16.16 -21.33
C ILE A 13 29.28 -17.60 -20.84
N LEU A 14 28.14 -18.10 -20.36
CA LEU A 14 27.86 -19.54 -20.40
C LEU A 14 26.40 -19.79 -20.77
N ALA A 15 26.20 -20.10 -22.05
CA ALA A 15 25.00 -20.73 -22.56
C ALA A 15 25.07 -22.24 -22.28
N GLY A 16 24.01 -22.80 -21.72
CA GLY A 16 23.79 -24.24 -21.56
C GLY A 16 22.36 -24.58 -21.94
N MET A 17 22.20 -25.18 -23.12
CA MET A 17 20.99 -25.82 -23.63
C MET A 17 20.89 -27.28 -23.12
N LEU A 18 19.74 -27.91 -23.44
CA LEU A 18 19.34 -29.34 -23.33
C LEU A 18 18.84 -29.73 -21.93
N GLY A 19 17.59 -30.13 -21.68
CA GLY A 19 16.60 -30.85 -22.50
C GLY A 19 16.50 -32.29 -21.99
N LEU A 20 15.32 -32.78 -21.60
CA LEU A 20 14.83 -34.17 -21.81
C LEU A 20 13.51 -34.47 -21.08
N THR A 21 12.62 -35.10 -21.86
CA THR A 21 11.36 -35.79 -21.58
C THR A 21 11.49 -36.92 -20.55
N GLY A 22 10.39 -37.20 -19.83
CA GLY A 22 10.19 -38.47 -19.13
C GLY A 22 8.74 -38.72 -18.72
N CYS A 23 7.93 -39.30 -19.62
CA CYS A 23 6.75 -40.08 -19.23
C CYS A 23 7.21 -41.43 -18.66
N SER A 24 6.61 -41.87 -17.57
CA SER A 24 6.66 -43.28 -17.15
C SER A 24 5.28 -43.70 -16.66
N SER A 25 4.60 -44.45 -17.52
CA SER A 25 3.47 -45.29 -17.20
C SER A 25 4.01 -46.62 -16.70
N GLY A 26 3.64 -47.02 -15.48
CA GLY A 26 3.98 -48.32 -14.91
C GLY A 26 2.72 -49.02 -14.42
N SER A 27 2.09 -49.81 -15.29
CA SER A 27 1.22 -50.90 -14.89
C SER A 27 2.10 -52.13 -14.63
N ASN A 28 1.93 -52.80 -13.50
CA ASN A 28 1.92 -54.26 -13.45
C ASN A 28 1.24 -54.75 -12.17
N ASN A 29 0.55 -55.85 -12.39
CA ASN A 29 -0.55 -56.42 -11.66
C ASN A 29 -0.07 -57.73 -11.03
N GLU A 30 -0.34 -57.98 -9.76
CA GLU A 30 -0.43 -59.36 -9.25
C GLU A 30 -1.65 -59.52 -8.34
N ALA A 31 -2.37 -60.59 -8.63
CA ALA A 31 -3.67 -60.96 -8.13
C ALA A 31 -3.58 -61.67 -6.77
N THR A 32 -4.69 -61.68 -6.01
CA THR A 32 -5.26 -62.91 -5.44
C THR A 32 -6.68 -62.66 -4.89
N ALA A 33 -7.60 -63.51 -5.37
CA ALA A 33 -8.87 -63.96 -4.78
C ALA A 33 -10.06 -63.00 -4.56
N SER A 34 -11.02 -63.09 -5.49
CA SER A 34 -12.48 -62.99 -5.27
C SER A 34 -13.03 -64.39 -4.85
N PRO A 35 -14.33 -64.62 -4.46
CA PRO A 35 -15.53 -64.04 -5.11
C PRO A 35 -16.81 -63.84 -4.25
N ALA A 36 -17.79 -63.10 -4.82
CA ALA A 36 -19.24 -63.40 -4.93
C ALA A 36 -20.03 -62.07 -5.12
N ALA A 37 -20.43 -61.70 -6.34
CA ALA A 37 -21.73 -62.00 -7.00
C ALA A 37 -22.90 -61.18 -6.37
N LEU A 38 -23.74 -60.38 -7.04
CA LEU A 38 -24.39 -60.47 -8.37
C LEU A 38 -24.81 -59.07 -8.90
N GLN A 39 -24.82 -58.98 -10.23
CA GLN A 39 -25.34 -57.98 -11.19
C GLN A 39 -26.90 -58.08 -11.34
N PRO A 40 -27.62 -57.49 -12.34
CA PRO A 40 -27.33 -56.45 -13.36
C PRO A 40 -28.50 -55.45 -13.70
N GLY A 41 -28.26 -54.52 -14.64
CA GLY A 41 -29.25 -53.92 -15.56
C GLY A 41 -28.92 -52.46 -15.92
N ALA A 42 -28.21 -52.09 -17.00
CA ALA A 42 -28.42 -52.21 -18.45
C ALA A 42 -29.37 -51.16 -19.08
N SER A 43 -28.78 -50.33 -19.97
CA SER A 43 -29.35 -49.70 -21.19
C SER A 43 -30.36 -48.54 -20.99
N SER A 44 -30.46 -47.50 -21.81
CA SER A 44 -29.88 -47.09 -23.10
C SER A 44 -30.40 -45.69 -23.47
N SER A 45 -29.64 -44.98 -24.30
CA SER A 45 -30.05 -44.06 -25.38
C SER A 45 -31.20 -43.06 -25.20
N GLY A 46 -30.91 -41.80 -25.55
CA GLY A 46 -31.93 -40.82 -25.92
C GLY A 46 -31.32 -39.47 -26.30
N SER A 47 -30.96 -39.31 -27.57
CA SER A 47 -30.71 -38.01 -28.21
C SER A 47 -31.92 -37.10 -28.06
N ASN A 48 -31.70 -35.79 -27.96
CA ASN A 48 -32.56 -34.77 -28.58
C ASN A 48 -31.78 -33.45 -28.73
N ASP A 49 -31.49 -33.16 -30.00
CA ASP A 49 -31.33 -31.84 -30.58
C ASP A 49 -32.48 -30.89 -30.15
N ALA A 50 -32.14 -29.66 -29.81
CA ALA A 50 -32.93 -28.49 -30.19
C ALA A 50 -32.10 -27.21 -30.02
N ALA A 51 -31.83 -26.60 -31.15
CA ALA A 51 -31.21 -25.31 -31.36
C ALA A 51 -31.80 -24.18 -30.51
N THR A 52 -31.02 -23.14 -30.22
CA THR A 52 -31.17 -21.83 -30.89
C THR A 52 -29.91 -21.00 -30.62
N ALA A 53 -29.07 -20.85 -31.65
CA ALA A 53 -28.07 -19.79 -31.72
C ALA A 53 -28.73 -18.53 -32.28
N SER A 54 -28.43 -17.37 -31.71
CA SER A 54 -28.67 -16.06 -32.34
C SER A 54 -27.38 -15.22 -32.23
N PRO A 55 -26.83 -14.72 -33.35
CA PRO A 55 -25.56 -14.00 -33.35
C PRO A 55 -25.73 -12.47 -33.30
N ALA A 56 -24.80 -11.86 -32.58
CA ALA A 56 -24.02 -10.66 -32.85
C ALA A 56 -24.56 -9.47 -33.67
N ALA A 57 -24.21 -8.30 -33.12
CA ALA A 57 -23.72 -7.07 -33.76
C ALA A 57 -24.74 -6.00 -34.20
N ALA A 58 -24.69 -4.87 -33.51
CA ALA A 58 -24.91 -3.55 -34.11
C ALA A 58 -23.88 -2.56 -33.53
N SER A 59 -23.10 -2.00 -34.44
CA SER A 59 -22.09 -0.99 -34.25
C SER A 59 -22.65 0.32 -33.69
N ALA A 60 -21.84 1.02 -32.90
CA ALA A 60 -21.97 2.46 -32.71
C ALA A 60 -20.58 3.10 -32.87
N THR A 61 -20.34 3.62 -34.06
CA THR A 61 -19.36 4.66 -34.35
C THR A 61 -20.04 5.99 -34.07
N GLU A 62 -19.45 6.86 -33.24
CA GLU A 62 -19.49 8.32 -33.42
C GLU A 62 -18.59 9.02 -32.39
N ALA A 63 -17.49 9.59 -32.88
CA ALA A 63 -16.93 10.83 -32.36
C ALA A 63 -17.70 11.98 -33.05
N PRO A 64 -17.89 13.16 -32.44
CA PRO A 64 -16.90 14.21 -32.68
C PRO A 64 -16.75 15.31 -31.59
N THR A 65 -15.66 16.07 -31.77
CA THR A 65 -15.49 17.53 -31.55
C THR A 65 -15.35 18.13 -30.14
N ALA A 66 -14.14 18.63 -29.92
CA ALA A 66 -13.81 19.74 -29.03
C ALA A 66 -14.49 21.07 -29.46
N PRO A 67 -14.65 22.01 -28.50
CA PRO A 67 -14.24 23.38 -28.78
C PRO A 67 -13.51 24.05 -27.59
N GLN A 68 -12.28 24.52 -27.85
CA GLN A 68 -11.78 25.82 -27.36
C GLN A 68 -11.80 26.78 -28.57
N PRO A 69 -11.74 28.13 -28.44
CA PRO A 69 -11.30 28.94 -27.30
C PRO A 69 -12.20 30.15 -26.97
N GLY A 70 -12.00 30.74 -25.79
CA GLY A 70 -12.56 32.05 -25.43
C GLY A 70 -11.62 32.78 -24.46
N ALA A 71 -10.79 33.66 -25.01
CA ALA A 71 -9.98 34.61 -24.25
C ALA A 71 -10.80 35.88 -23.95
N SER A 72 -10.68 36.40 -22.72
CA SER A 72 -10.84 37.83 -22.31
C SER A 72 -10.62 37.87 -20.79
N SER A 73 -9.46 38.29 -20.28
CA SER A 73 -8.92 39.66 -20.12
C SER A 73 -9.54 40.46 -18.96
N SER A 74 -8.68 40.78 -17.97
CA SER A 74 -8.66 41.99 -17.11
C SER A 74 -9.83 42.12 -16.10
N SER A 75 -9.66 42.47 -14.82
CA SER A 75 -8.85 43.57 -14.26
C SER A 75 -8.63 43.43 -12.74
N ALA A 76 -7.45 43.83 -12.26
CA ALA A 76 -7.22 44.46 -10.94
C ALA A 76 -7.26 45.99 -11.16
N PRO A 77 -7.53 46.91 -10.17
CA PRO A 77 -6.76 47.03 -8.91
C PRO A 77 -7.51 47.66 -7.69
N SER A 78 -6.74 47.99 -6.64
CA SER A 78 -7.01 48.97 -5.54
C SER A 78 -7.96 48.55 -4.41
N ALA A 79 -7.73 48.85 -3.12
CA ALA A 79 -6.71 49.64 -2.43
C ALA A 79 -6.73 49.30 -0.92
N ALA A 80 -5.60 49.52 -0.25
CA ALA A 80 -5.51 49.67 1.21
C ALA A 80 -6.22 50.96 1.68
N PRO A 81 -6.50 51.10 2.99
CA PRO A 81 -5.56 51.90 3.79
C PRO A 81 -5.27 51.36 5.20
N ALA A 82 -4.14 51.85 5.71
CA ALA A 82 -3.64 51.67 7.06
C ALA A 82 -4.43 52.48 8.09
N GLU A 83 -4.52 51.98 9.32
CA GLU A 83 -4.42 52.83 10.51
C GLU A 83 -3.60 52.14 11.60
N ALA A 84 -2.73 52.95 12.18
CA ALA A 84 -1.81 52.62 13.25
C ALA A 84 -2.51 52.75 14.61
N SER A 85 -2.09 51.94 15.58
CA SER A 85 -2.09 52.37 16.98
C SER A 85 -0.99 51.64 17.72
N ALA A 86 0.01 52.43 18.13
CA ALA A 86 1.05 52.05 19.06
C ALA A 86 0.48 51.99 20.48
N THR A 87 0.91 51.02 21.28
CA THR A 87 1.07 51.24 22.72
C THR A 87 2.23 50.39 23.23
N ALA A 88 3.07 51.04 24.02
CA ALA A 88 4.37 50.58 24.46
C ALA A 88 4.33 49.55 25.60
N SER A 89 5.45 48.84 25.70
CA SER A 89 5.97 47.93 26.73
C SER A 89 5.63 48.27 28.19
N PRO A 90 5.73 47.29 29.10
CA PRO A 90 6.99 47.24 29.86
C PRO A 90 7.63 45.86 29.90
N SER A 91 8.96 45.87 29.80
CA SER A 91 9.85 44.76 30.05
C SER A 91 9.81 44.31 31.51
N ALA A 92 9.85 43.00 31.74
CA ALA A 92 10.56 42.41 32.87
C ALA A 92 11.23 41.10 32.42
N PRO A 93 12.49 40.86 32.84
CA PRO A 93 13.34 39.79 32.32
C PRO A 93 13.24 38.51 33.16
N GLY A 94 13.59 37.39 32.54
CA GLY A 94 14.15 36.25 33.26
C GLY A 94 13.39 34.95 33.06
N GLY A 95 14.11 33.94 32.57
CA GLY A 95 13.70 32.55 32.60
C GLY A 95 13.85 31.88 31.25
N GLY A 96 15.09 31.61 30.85
CA GLY A 96 15.37 30.78 29.69
C GLY A 96 14.75 29.39 29.85
N ALA A 97 14.10 28.94 28.78
CA ALA A 97 13.99 27.54 28.41
C ALA A 97 13.62 27.47 26.92
N SER A 98 14.52 27.97 26.07
CA SER A 98 14.64 27.38 24.74
C SER A 98 15.63 26.23 24.85
N SER A 99 15.27 25.10 24.26
CA SER A 99 16.07 23.89 24.06
C SER A 99 16.08 22.85 25.22
N ALA A 100 15.14 21.88 25.15
CA ALA A 100 15.37 20.45 25.47
C ALA A 100 14.10 19.54 25.48
N ALA A 101 12.93 19.95 24.98
CA ALA A 101 11.72 19.09 25.03
C ALA A 101 11.63 18.01 23.92
N ALA A 102 12.45 18.07 22.87
CA ALA A 102 12.27 17.25 21.66
C ALA A 102 12.46 15.72 21.80
N PRO A 103 13.38 15.16 22.62
CA PRO A 103 13.63 13.72 22.58
C PRO A 103 12.61 12.88 23.36
N GLN A 104 12.00 13.41 24.43
CA GLN A 104 11.08 12.63 25.26
C GLN A 104 9.72 12.45 24.58
N ASP A 105 9.24 13.46 23.85
CA ASP A 105 7.98 13.40 23.12
C ASP A 105 8.07 12.44 21.92
N SER A 106 9.18 12.46 21.17
CA SER A 106 9.42 11.54 20.06
C SER A 106 9.52 10.08 20.52
N SER A 107 10.20 9.80 21.65
CA SER A 107 10.28 8.43 22.19
C SER A 107 8.93 7.86 22.54
N LYS A 108 8.09 8.63 23.25
CA LYS A 108 6.74 8.19 23.61
C LYS A 108 5.88 7.93 22.38
N LEU A 109 5.94 8.82 21.38
CA LEU A 109 5.23 8.64 20.12
C LEU A 109 5.68 7.35 19.40
N LEU A 110 6.98 7.09 19.31
CA LEU A 110 7.52 5.90 18.64
C LEU A 110 7.12 4.59 19.34
N GLU A 111 7.13 4.57 20.68
CA GLU A 111 6.64 3.43 21.47
C GLU A 111 5.14 3.19 21.25
N GLU A 112 4.34 4.26 21.24
CA GLU A 112 2.91 4.20 20.96
C GLU A 112 2.63 3.69 19.54
N LEU A 113 3.39 4.17 18.54
CA LEU A 113 3.31 3.70 17.16
C LEU A 113 3.56 2.20 17.05
N LEU A 114 4.62 1.70 17.69
CA LEU A 114 4.91 0.27 17.68
C LEU A 114 3.82 -0.54 18.40
N GLN A 115 3.26 -0.01 19.48
CA GLN A 115 2.17 -0.67 20.22
C GLN A 115 0.89 -0.76 19.38
N LEU A 116 0.48 0.34 18.74
CA LEU A 116 -0.66 0.36 17.83
C LEU A 116 -0.44 -0.53 16.60
N ALA A 117 0.78 -0.55 16.06
CA ALA A 117 1.11 -1.39 14.93
C ALA A 117 0.97 -2.89 15.24
N ARG A 118 1.24 -3.32 16.49
CA ARG A 118 0.98 -4.71 16.93
C ARG A 118 -0.50 -5.07 16.93
N GLU A 119 -1.37 -4.07 16.96
CA GLU A 119 -2.82 -4.19 16.85
C GLU A 119 -3.33 -3.97 15.41
N GLY A 120 -2.42 -3.71 14.46
CA GLY A 120 -2.76 -3.42 13.07
C GLY A 120 -3.21 -1.97 12.82
N LYS A 121 -3.06 -1.06 13.78
CA LYS A 121 -3.61 0.30 13.75
C LYS A 121 -2.53 1.38 13.62
N VAL A 122 -2.96 2.56 13.16
CA VAL A 122 -2.19 3.81 13.21
C VAL A 122 -2.88 4.82 14.15
N PRO A 123 -2.18 5.85 14.66
CA PRO A 123 -2.79 6.84 15.54
C PRO A 123 -4.00 7.53 14.91
N GLY A 124 -5.06 7.69 15.70
CA GLY A 124 -6.27 8.39 15.27
C GLY A 124 -7.15 7.62 14.29
N VAL A 125 -6.85 6.35 14.01
CA VAL A 125 -7.62 5.49 13.10
C VAL A 125 -8.07 4.22 13.81
N GLU A 126 -9.39 4.01 13.87
CA GLU A 126 -9.98 2.85 14.55
C GLU A 126 -9.86 1.55 13.73
N TYR A 127 -9.66 1.67 12.41
CA TYR A 127 -9.59 0.56 11.48
C TYR A 127 -8.20 -0.06 11.46
N ALA A 128 -8.16 -1.39 11.56
CA ALA A 128 -6.92 -2.15 11.63
C ALA A 128 -6.68 -2.97 10.34
N ALA A 129 -5.42 -3.08 9.96
CA ALA A 129 -4.98 -4.11 9.02
C ALA A 129 -5.32 -5.50 9.54
N HIS A 130 -5.43 -6.48 8.63
CA HIS A 130 -5.84 -7.86 8.86
C HIS A 130 -7.29 -8.05 9.30
N THR A 131 -7.82 -7.22 10.20
CA THR A 131 -9.15 -7.44 10.82
C THR A 131 -10.25 -6.52 10.27
N GLY A 132 -9.90 -5.31 9.82
CA GLY A 132 -10.85 -4.35 9.28
C GLY A 132 -11.29 -4.63 7.85
N LEU A 133 -12.46 -4.08 7.49
CA LEU A 133 -13.03 -4.12 6.15
C LEU A 133 -13.17 -2.70 5.60
N ILE A 134 -12.90 -2.51 4.31
CA ILE A 134 -13.06 -1.20 3.67
C ILE A 134 -14.51 -0.72 3.70
N ASP A 135 -15.48 -1.64 3.64
CA ASP A 135 -16.91 -1.33 3.67
C ASP A 135 -17.30 -0.59 4.97
N ASP A 136 -16.68 -0.93 6.10
CA ASP A 136 -16.89 -0.27 7.40
C ASP A 136 -16.28 1.15 7.43
N VAL A 137 -15.19 1.35 6.70
CA VAL A 137 -14.56 2.66 6.54
C VAL A 137 -15.46 3.55 5.69
N GLU A 138 -15.92 3.04 4.55
CA GLU A 138 -16.80 3.78 3.64
C GLU A 138 -18.14 4.11 4.31
N ALA A 139 -18.68 3.21 5.13
CA ALA A 139 -19.90 3.46 5.88
C ALA A 139 -19.75 4.62 6.90
N ALA A 140 -18.58 4.78 7.50
CA ALA A 140 -18.34 5.82 8.50
C ALA A 140 -17.83 7.14 7.93
N TRP A 141 -16.96 7.08 6.92
CA TRP A 141 -16.25 8.23 6.36
C TRP A 141 -16.82 8.70 5.02
N GLY A 142 -17.66 7.89 4.37
CA GLY A 142 -18.16 8.11 3.02
C GLY A 142 -17.21 7.55 1.96
N GLU A 143 -17.46 7.89 0.69
CA GLU A 143 -16.57 7.50 -0.39
C GLU A 143 -15.20 8.20 -0.27
N PRO A 144 -14.09 7.51 -0.59
CA PRO A 144 -12.77 8.13 -0.62
C PRO A 144 -12.65 9.13 -1.77
N ASP A 145 -11.72 10.07 -1.63
CA ASP A 145 -11.44 11.08 -2.65
C ASP A 145 -10.87 10.43 -3.92
N THR A 146 -10.04 9.38 -3.76
CA THR A 146 -9.51 8.59 -4.87
C THR A 146 -9.47 7.10 -4.52
N LYS A 147 -9.63 6.24 -5.53
CA LYS A 147 -9.37 4.80 -5.46
C LYS A 147 -8.44 4.41 -6.60
N GLU A 148 -7.30 3.79 -6.28
CA GLU A 148 -6.31 3.38 -7.27
C GLU A 148 -5.85 1.95 -7.04
N THR A 149 -5.64 1.20 -8.12
CA THR A 149 -5.05 -0.15 -8.04
C THR A 149 -3.53 -0.02 -8.08
N ALA A 150 -2.85 -0.49 -7.04
CA ALA A 150 -1.40 -0.48 -6.97
C ALA A 150 -0.87 -1.78 -6.35
N GLY A 151 0.21 -2.33 -6.92
CA GLY A 151 0.77 -3.59 -6.46
C GLY A 151 -0.25 -4.73 -6.49
N LYS A 152 -0.64 -5.23 -5.31
CA LYS A 152 -1.60 -6.34 -5.17
C LYS A 152 -2.98 -5.95 -4.64
N GLY A 153 -3.24 -4.66 -4.45
CA GLY A 153 -4.50 -4.20 -3.84
C GLY A 153 -5.05 -2.92 -4.44
N ILE A 154 -6.11 -2.45 -3.82
CA ILE A 154 -6.77 -1.17 -4.11
C ILE A 154 -6.48 -0.25 -2.92
N TYR A 155 -6.11 0.99 -3.20
CA TYR A 155 -5.83 2.01 -2.20
C TYR A 155 -6.90 3.10 -2.29
N ALA A 156 -7.59 3.33 -1.17
CA ALA A 156 -8.59 4.37 -0.99
C ALA A 156 -7.98 5.54 -0.20
N THR A 157 -7.95 6.72 -0.80
CA THR A 157 -7.39 7.93 -0.17
C THR A 157 -8.48 8.75 0.50
N TYR A 158 -8.28 9.05 1.77
CA TYR A 158 -9.15 9.89 2.60
C TYR A 158 -8.37 11.11 3.07
N SER A 159 -8.37 12.16 2.24
CA SER A 159 -7.53 13.34 2.42
C SER A 159 -7.89 14.12 3.68
N LYS A 160 -9.17 14.16 4.04
CA LYS A 160 -9.66 14.82 5.27
C LYS A 160 -9.12 14.16 6.54
N GLN A 161 -8.87 12.86 6.49
CA GLN A 161 -8.34 12.07 7.61
C GLN A 161 -6.81 11.96 7.55
N HIS A 162 -6.17 12.37 6.44
CA HIS A 162 -4.76 12.12 6.15
C HIS A 162 -4.41 10.63 6.18
N VAL A 163 -5.32 9.79 5.67
CA VAL A 163 -5.24 8.33 5.73
C VAL A 163 -5.42 7.73 4.35
N VAL A 164 -4.67 6.65 4.08
CA VAL A 164 -4.87 5.80 2.91
C VAL A 164 -5.10 4.37 3.40
N ILE A 165 -6.17 3.74 2.93
CA ILE A 165 -6.53 2.37 3.26
C ILE A 165 -6.27 1.48 2.05
N GLY A 166 -5.32 0.55 2.17
CA GLY A 166 -5.07 -0.51 1.20
C GLY A 166 -5.86 -1.77 1.55
N PHE A 167 -6.63 -2.28 0.60
CA PHE A 167 -7.48 -3.45 0.79
C PHE A 167 -7.45 -4.38 -0.43
N ASN A 168 -7.65 -5.67 -0.18
CA ASN A 168 -7.64 -6.70 -1.21
C ASN A 168 -9.03 -6.85 -1.87
N LYS A 169 -9.14 -7.73 -2.88
CA LYS A 169 -10.42 -7.91 -3.60
C LYS A 169 -11.58 -8.45 -2.75
N GLY A 170 -11.29 -8.98 -1.56
CA GLY A 170 -12.28 -9.44 -0.58
C GLY A 170 -12.61 -8.38 0.48
N SER A 171 -12.39 -7.09 0.19
CA SER A 171 -12.63 -5.96 1.08
C SER A 171 -11.79 -5.92 2.37
N ARG A 172 -10.89 -6.89 2.59
CA ARG A 172 -10.03 -6.93 3.78
C ARG A 172 -8.92 -5.91 3.70
N ILE A 173 -8.79 -5.10 4.74
CA ILE A 173 -7.72 -4.11 4.88
C ILE A 173 -6.41 -4.86 5.15
N PHE A 174 -5.37 -4.56 4.38
CA PHE A 174 -4.02 -5.08 4.59
C PHE A 174 -2.98 -3.96 4.81
N ASP A 175 -3.31 -2.71 4.53
CA ASP A 175 -2.43 -1.56 4.71
C ASP A 175 -3.23 -0.38 5.26
N VAL A 176 -2.78 0.18 6.39
CA VAL A 176 -3.32 1.42 6.96
C VAL A 176 -2.20 2.44 7.00
N ARG A 177 -2.32 3.51 6.22
CA ARG A 177 -1.32 4.59 6.14
C ARG A 177 -1.80 5.85 6.83
N SER A 178 -0.89 6.54 7.51
CA SER A 178 -1.14 7.84 8.10
C SER A 178 -0.03 8.82 7.73
N SER A 179 -0.44 10.00 7.28
CA SER A 179 0.43 11.14 6.94
C SER A 179 0.27 12.28 7.97
N ALA A 180 -0.10 11.96 9.20
CA ALA A 180 -0.32 12.94 10.25
C ALA A 180 0.92 13.81 10.51
N ALA A 181 0.71 15.10 10.79
CA ALA A 181 1.77 16.11 10.82
C ALA A 181 2.78 15.94 11.99
N ASP A 182 2.39 15.21 13.03
CA ASP A 182 3.28 14.82 14.12
C ASP A 182 4.31 13.77 13.67
N LEU A 183 3.93 12.85 12.79
CA LEU A 183 4.84 11.87 12.20
C LEU A 183 5.94 12.54 11.38
N GLN A 184 5.62 13.65 10.70
CA GLN A 184 6.54 14.37 9.82
C GLN A 184 7.69 15.08 10.52
N LYS A 185 7.73 15.02 11.85
CA LYS A 185 8.85 15.53 12.67
C LYS A 185 9.90 14.47 12.93
N LEU A 186 9.56 13.19 12.75
CA LEU A 186 10.41 12.07 13.08
C LEU A 186 11.54 11.92 12.05
N THR A 187 12.75 11.74 12.56
CA THR A 187 13.93 11.41 11.76
C THR A 187 14.29 9.93 11.91
N LEU A 188 15.00 9.37 10.93
CA LEU A 188 15.52 8.00 11.02
C LEU A 188 16.36 7.80 12.30
N LYS A 189 17.18 8.79 12.66
CA LYS A 189 18.03 8.71 13.85
C LYS A 189 17.23 8.55 15.14
N GLU A 190 16.11 9.25 15.28
CA GLU A 190 15.24 9.12 16.46
C GLU A 190 14.52 7.78 16.47
N ILE A 191 14.06 7.32 15.31
CA ILE A 191 13.43 6.01 15.16
C ILE A 191 14.42 4.92 15.58
N GLU A 192 15.64 4.94 15.05
CA GLU A 192 16.68 3.94 15.37
C GLU A 192 17.12 3.98 16.83
N ALA A 193 17.13 5.18 17.44
CA ALA A 193 17.49 5.33 18.85
C ALA A 193 16.45 4.70 19.81
N VAL A 194 15.19 4.58 19.39
CA VAL A 194 14.09 4.10 20.24
C VAL A 194 13.68 2.67 19.88
N LEU A 195 13.57 2.36 18.59
CA LEU A 195 13.09 1.07 18.09
C LEU A 195 14.23 0.11 17.70
N GLY A 196 15.46 0.60 17.59
CA GLY A 196 16.61 -0.16 17.09
C GLY A 196 16.75 -0.11 15.57
N GLU A 197 17.58 -0.97 14.99
CA GLU A 197 17.71 -1.05 13.53
C GLU A 197 16.47 -1.73 12.90
N PRO A 198 16.03 -1.30 11.70
CA PRO A 198 14.93 -1.93 10.99
C PRO A 198 15.31 -3.32 10.50
N GLU A 199 14.38 -4.28 10.53
CA GLU A 199 14.67 -5.64 10.05
C GLU A 199 14.80 -5.69 8.53
N LYS A 200 14.12 -4.80 7.80
CA LYS A 200 14.24 -4.68 6.35
C LYS A 200 14.22 -3.22 5.91
N THR A 201 14.89 -2.97 4.79
CA THR A 201 14.81 -1.69 4.09
C THR A 201 14.50 -1.91 2.62
N ALA A 202 13.71 -1.02 2.04
CA ALA A 202 13.42 -1.00 0.60
C ALA A 202 13.51 0.42 0.04
N VAL A 203 13.58 0.53 -1.29
CA VAL A 203 13.60 1.82 -2.00
C VAL A 203 12.44 1.84 -2.99
N ASN A 204 11.71 2.94 -3.04
CA ASN A 204 10.68 3.19 -4.04
C ASN A 204 10.84 4.60 -4.59
N GLY A 205 11.34 4.73 -5.82
CA GLY A 205 11.68 6.04 -6.39
C GLY A 205 12.74 6.76 -5.55
N GLY A 206 12.39 7.94 -5.04
CA GLY A 206 13.23 8.75 -4.14
C GLY A 206 13.00 8.49 -2.66
N ASP A 207 12.21 7.48 -2.30
CA ASP A 207 11.83 7.19 -0.91
C ASP A 207 12.55 5.95 -0.39
N LYS A 208 12.99 6.02 0.87
CA LYS A 208 13.48 4.88 1.64
C LYS A 208 12.43 4.41 2.60
N ILE A 209 12.20 3.10 2.60
CA ILE A 209 11.20 2.44 3.43
C ILE A 209 11.96 1.63 4.48
N TYR A 210 11.73 1.94 5.75
CA TYR A 210 12.32 1.25 6.90
C TYR A 210 11.23 0.45 7.60
N MET A 211 11.40 -0.86 7.70
CA MET A 211 10.35 -1.79 8.09
C MET A 211 10.72 -2.40 9.44
N TYR A 212 9.85 -2.20 10.42
CA TYR A 212 9.95 -2.68 11.80
C TYR A 212 8.92 -3.78 12.06
N GLN A 213 9.32 -4.91 12.63
CA GLN A 213 8.39 -6.00 12.91
C GLN A 213 7.48 -5.66 14.11
N ALA A 214 6.17 -5.63 13.88
CA ALA A 214 5.16 -5.36 14.90
C ALA A 214 4.39 -6.65 15.23
N GLY A 215 5.08 -7.59 15.88
CA GLY A 215 4.55 -8.92 16.17
C GLY A 215 4.63 -9.85 14.95
N LYS A 216 3.80 -10.90 14.92
CA LYS A 216 3.87 -11.92 13.86
C LYS A 216 3.15 -11.55 12.57
N GLN A 217 2.18 -10.63 12.67
CA GLN A 217 1.24 -10.35 11.59
C GLN A 217 1.51 -9.04 10.85
N TYR A 218 2.18 -8.09 11.51
CA TYR A 218 2.27 -6.72 11.04
C TYR A 218 3.72 -6.24 10.91
N GLU A 219 3.94 -5.36 9.94
CA GLU A 219 5.12 -4.54 9.80
C GLU A 219 4.72 -3.07 9.97
N LEU A 220 5.42 -2.34 10.84
CA LEU A 220 5.37 -0.88 10.89
C LEU A 220 6.42 -0.33 9.94
N LYS A 221 5.99 0.39 8.91
CA LYS A 221 6.87 0.95 7.87
C LYS A 221 6.94 2.46 8.02
N PHE A 222 8.15 3.00 8.01
CA PHE A 222 8.41 4.43 7.91
C PHE A 222 8.90 4.74 6.50
N ILE A 223 8.20 5.63 5.81
CA ILE A 223 8.57 6.08 4.47
C ILE A 223 9.22 7.46 4.62
N ILE A 224 10.50 7.56 4.26
CA ILE A 224 11.31 8.76 4.39
C ILE A 224 11.82 9.15 2.99
N PRO A 225 11.31 10.23 2.40
CA PRO A 225 11.85 10.79 1.18
C PRO A 225 13.29 11.25 1.37
N GLU A 226 14.17 10.96 0.40
CA GLU A 226 15.57 11.41 0.43
C GLU A 226 15.68 12.94 0.47
N ALA A 227 14.71 13.64 -0.12
CA ALA A 227 14.68 15.10 -0.16
C ALA A 227 14.38 15.75 1.19
N SER A 228 13.53 15.14 2.03
CA SER A 228 13.12 15.71 3.32
C SER A 228 13.96 15.19 4.49
N GLY A 229 14.43 13.94 4.43
CA GLY A 229 15.12 13.28 5.54
C GLY A 229 14.26 13.04 6.78
N THR A 230 12.96 13.26 6.68
CA THR A 230 11.94 13.09 7.73
C THR A 230 10.82 12.19 7.20
N VAL A 231 10.09 11.55 8.11
CA VAL A 231 8.97 10.66 7.74
C VAL A 231 7.92 11.45 6.94
N ASP A 232 7.51 10.93 5.79
CA ASP A 232 6.37 11.47 5.04
C ASP A 232 5.06 10.88 5.57
N HIS A 233 5.03 9.55 5.66
CA HIS A 233 3.94 8.78 6.21
C HIS A 233 4.45 7.47 6.82
N ILE A 234 3.60 6.85 7.64
CA ILE A 234 3.77 5.49 8.10
C ILE A 234 2.77 4.55 7.42
N SER A 235 3.06 3.26 7.44
CA SER A 235 2.16 2.19 7.02
C SER A 235 2.21 1.05 8.03
N VAL A 236 1.05 0.63 8.53
CA VAL A 236 0.91 -0.62 9.26
C VAL A 236 0.34 -1.65 8.30
N PHE A 237 1.18 -2.65 8.00
CA PHE A 237 0.99 -3.52 6.86
C PHE A 237 0.91 -4.99 7.29
N SER A 238 -0.08 -5.72 6.78
CA SER A 238 -0.12 -7.19 6.87
C SER A 238 0.25 -7.82 5.53
N GLU A 239 1.42 -8.44 5.49
CA GLU A 239 1.95 -9.05 4.27
C GLU A 239 1.08 -10.22 3.78
N GLN A 240 0.53 -11.01 4.71
CA GLN A 240 -0.28 -12.18 4.39
C GLN A 240 -1.59 -11.80 3.68
N ASP A 241 -2.24 -10.71 4.12
CA ASP A 241 -3.51 -10.27 3.54
C ASP A 241 -3.34 -9.45 2.25
N SER A 242 -2.11 -9.03 1.95
CA SER A 242 -1.80 -8.35 0.69
C SER A 242 -1.82 -9.28 -0.53
N ILE A 243 -1.84 -10.60 -0.30
CA ILE A 243 -1.88 -11.61 -1.36
C ILE A 243 -3.33 -11.98 -1.66
N ASN A 244 -3.78 -11.72 -2.89
CA ASN A 244 -5.09 -12.17 -3.35
C ASN A 244 -5.08 -13.70 -3.55
N ASN A 245 -5.57 -14.46 -2.58
CA ASN A 245 -5.72 -15.91 -2.70
C ASN A 245 -6.94 -16.34 -3.56
N MET A 246 -7.61 -15.42 -4.26
CA MET A 246 -8.75 -15.71 -5.14
C MET A 246 -8.35 -16.10 -6.57
N ALA A 247 -7.12 -16.57 -6.78
CA ALA A 247 -6.73 -17.26 -8.01
C ALA A 247 -6.79 -18.77 -7.76
N GLY A 248 -7.98 -19.34 -7.97
CA GLY A 248 -8.23 -20.77 -8.09
C GLY A 248 -8.90 -21.05 -9.42
#